data_AF-A0A1U7NQH5-F1
#
_entry.id   AF-A0A1U7NQH5-F1
#
_cell.length_a   1.000
_cell.length_b   1.000
_cell.length_c   1.000
_cell.angle_alpha   90.00
_cell.angle_beta   90.00
_cell.angle_gamma   90.00
#
_symmetry.space_group_name_H-M   'P 1'
#
loop_
_entity.id
_entity.type
_entity.pdbx_description
1 polymer ?
#
loop_
_entity_poly.entity_id
_entity_poly.type
_entity_poly.pdbx_seq_one_letter_code
_entity_poly.pdbx_strand_id
1 'polypeptide(L)'
;MKKKWIVIIPISLYVACLVCINSAFKTLFTMQGEISPEQFEQIQNAQQIMSIGKTVSLFLVLISFSLFGYFGLKEGRMKWLNAGIGTVVIEILVAMLFSKISTGAWLVYAEQFQFSRWFWIILFILWLGFFIGIKRK
;
A
#
# COMPACT_ATOMS: atom_id res chain seq x y z
N MET A 1 23.14 12.66 2.43
CA MET A 1 21.68 12.92 2.35
C MET A 1 20.99 12.24 1.17
N LYS A 2 21.59 12.19 -0.04
CA LYS A 2 20.96 11.64 -1.27
C LYS A 2 20.37 10.21 -1.15
N LYS A 3 21.02 9.28 -0.42
CA LYS A 3 20.54 7.89 -0.29
C LYS A 3 19.22 7.71 0.48
N LYS A 4 18.82 8.68 1.32
CA LYS A 4 17.60 8.56 2.16
C LYS A 4 16.32 8.89 1.40
N TRP A 5 16.41 9.60 0.29
CA TRP A 5 15.28 9.93 -0.58
C TRP A 5 14.70 8.70 -1.30
N ILE A 6 15.42 7.57 -1.29
CA ILE A 6 14.94 6.32 -1.89
C ILE A 6 13.64 5.82 -1.27
N VAL A 7 13.33 6.19 -0.01
CA VAL A 7 12.06 5.83 0.65
C VAL A 7 10.85 6.49 0.01
N ILE A 8 11.02 7.58 -0.75
CA ILE A 8 9.92 8.27 -1.42
C ILE A 8 9.44 7.50 -2.64
N ILE A 9 10.31 6.70 -3.28
CA ILE A 9 9.97 5.93 -4.48
C ILE A 9 8.80 4.97 -4.22
N PRO A 10 8.84 4.07 -3.21
CA PRO A 10 7.72 3.17 -2.95
C PRO A 10 6.45 3.93 -2.51
N ILE A 11 6.58 5.04 -1.79
CA ILE A 11 5.43 5.89 -1.41
C ILE A 11 4.76 6.51 -2.64
N SER A 12 5.53 7.07 -3.57
CA SER A 12 4.99 7.64 -4.81
C SER A 12 4.34 6.57 -5.69
N LEU A 13 4.96 5.38 -5.79
CA LEU A 13 4.38 4.25 -6.49
C LEU A 13 3.09 3.76 -5.82
N TYR A 14 3.02 3.83 -4.49
CA TYR A 14 1.81 3.47 -3.74
C TYR A 14 0.64 4.40 -4.09
N VAL A 15 0.89 5.71 -4.12
CA VAL A 15 -0.13 6.69 -4.53
C VAL A 15 -0.56 6.47 -5.99
N ALA A 16 0.38 6.24 -6.90
CA ALA A 16 0.07 5.93 -8.29
C ALA A 16 -0.77 4.64 -8.42
N CYS A 17 -0.47 3.62 -7.62
CA CYS A 17 -1.24 2.38 -7.57
C CYS A 17 -2.68 2.62 -7.13
N LEU A 18 -2.92 3.43 -6.09
CA LEU A 18 -4.27 3.81 -5.66
C LEU A 18 -5.06 4.52 -6.76
N VAL A 19 -4.41 5.42 -7.52
CA VAL A 19 -5.04 6.11 -8.65
C VAL A 19 -5.45 5.11 -9.75
N CYS A 20 -4.59 4.14 -10.08
CA CYS A 20 -4.91 3.09 -11.06
C CYS A 20 -6.08 2.22 -10.61
N ILE A 21 -6.10 1.80 -9.34
CA ILE A 21 -7.20 1.01 -8.76
C ILE A 21 -8.51 1.79 -8.83
N ASN A 22 -8.48 3.09 -8.51
CA ASN A 22 -9.67 3.95 -8.59
C ASN A 22 -10.16 4.15 -10.02
N SER A 23 -9.25 4.28 -10.99
CA SER A 23 -9.63 4.33 -12.41
C SER A 23 -10.37 3.06 -12.84
N ALA A 24 -9.82 1.88 -12.53
CA ALA A 24 -10.46 0.60 -12.81
C ALA A 24 -11.81 0.44 -12.10
N PHE A 25 -11.89 0.88 -10.83
CA PHE A 25 -13.14 0.91 -10.08
C PHE A 25 -14.20 1.76 -10.79
N LYS A 26 -13.89 2.98 -11.20
CA LYS A 26 -14.84 3.85 -11.93
C LYS A 26 -15.33 3.21 -13.22
N THR A 27 -14.45 2.58 -13.99
CA THR A 27 -14.81 1.87 -15.22
C THR A 27 -15.88 0.80 -14.98
N LEU A 28 -15.75 0.03 -13.90
CA LEU A 28 -16.76 -0.98 -13.52
C LEU A 28 -18.11 -0.36 -13.16
N PHE A 29 -18.12 0.79 -12.48
CA PHE A 29 -19.38 1.46 -12.11
C PHE A 29 -20.08 2.16 -13.27
N THR A 30 -19.34 2.56 -14.31
CA THR A 30 -19.90 3.19 -15.50
C THR A 30 -20.57 2.21 -16.46
N MET A 31 -20.33 0.92 -16.31
CA MET A 31 -20.94 -0.13 -17.13
C MET A 31 -22.30 -0.52 -16.55
N GLN A 32 -23.37 0.13 -17.01
CA GLN A 32 -24.76 -0.21 -16.69
C GLN A 32 -25.51 -0.61 -17.97
N GLY A 33 -26.29 -1.69 -17.94
CA GLY A 33 -27.11 -2.17 -19.07
C GLY A 33 -26.70 -3.55 -19.59
N GLU A 34 -27.14 -3.88 -20.81
CA GLU A 34 -26.85 -5.15 -21.47
C GLU A 34 -25.36 -5.21 -21.84
N ILE A 35 -24.64 -6.19 -21.31
CA ILE A 35 -23.17 -6.29 -21.41
C ILE A 35 -22.81 -6.89 -22.75
N SER A 36 -22.15 -6.12 -23.62
CA SER A 36 -21.56 -6.66 -24.84
C SER A 36 -20.33 -7.53 -24.53
N PRO A 37 -19.93 -8.46 -25.42
CA PRO A 37 -18.72 -9.27 -25.22
C PRO A 37 -17.45 -8.44 -24.99
N GLU A 38 -17.32 -7.28 -25.64
CA GLU A 38 -16.20 -6.36 -25.46
C GLU A 38 -16.21 -5.69 -24.07
N GLN A 39 -17.39 -5.33 -23.56
CA GLN A 39 -17.54 -4.81 -22.21
C GLN A 39 -17.23 -5.87 -21.15
N PHE A 40 -17.53 -7.14 -21.42
CA PHE A 40 -17.16 -8.24 -20.53
C PHE A 40 -15.64 -8.39 -20.37
N GLU A 41 -14.87 -8.28 -21.46
CA GLU A 41 -13.41 -8.29 -21.40
C GLU A 41 -12.86 -7.08 -20.59
N GLN A 42 -13.45 -5.90 -20.77
CA GLN A 42 -13.08 -4.72 -20.00
C GLN A 42 -13.38 -4.88 -18.50
N ILE A 43 -14.49 -5.53 -18.14
CA ILE A 43 -14.82 -5.86 -16.74
C ILE A 43 -13.75 -6.79 -16.15
N GLN A 44 -13.37 -7.85 -16.87
CA GLN A 44 -12.35 -8.79 -16.40
C GLN A 44 -11.01 -8.08 -16.18
N ASN A 45 -10.60 -7.24 -17.13
CA ASN A 45 -9.37 -6.46 -17.01
C ASN A 45 -9.41 -5.49 -15.82
N ALA A 46 -10.52 -4.78 -15.62
CA ALA A 46 -10.67 -3.87 -14.49
C ALA A 46 -10.67 -4.61 -13.13
N GLN A 47 -11.31 -5.77 -13.05
CA GLN A 47 -11.26 -6.63 -11.85
C GLN A 47 -9.84 -7.14 -11.56
N GLN A 48 -9.10 -7.54 -12.60
CA GLN A 48 -7.70 -7.94 -12.46
C GLN A 48 -6.83 -6.78 -11.98
N ILE A 49 -6.98 -5.58 -12.55
CA ILE A 49 -6.24 -4.38 -12.12
C ILE A 49 -6.52 -4.08 -10.65
N MET A 50 -7.79 -4.18 -10.21
CA MET A 50 -8.14 -3.99 -8.80
C MET A 50 -7.47 -5.04 -7.89
N SER A 51 -7.50 -6.31 -8.27
CA SER A 51 -6.93 -7.41 -7.48
C SER A 51 -5.40 -7.32 -7.37
N ILE A 52 -4.73 -7.11 -8.51
CA ILE A 52 -3.28 -6.94 -8.58
C ILE A 52 -2.87 -5.66 -7.85
N GLY A 53 -3.56 -4.56 -8.10
CA GLY A 53 -3.30 -3.29 -7.44
C GLY A 53 -3.38 -3.39 -5.93
N LYS A 54 -4.40 -4.08 -5.40
CA LYS A 54 -4.49 -4.35 -3.95
C LYS A 54 -3.25 -5.05 -3.42
N THR A 55 -2.81 -6.10 -4.11
CA THR A 55 -1.61 -6.87 -3.74
C THR A 55 -0.33 -6.03 -3.82
N VAL A 56 -0.14 -5.31 -4.93
CA VAL A 56 1.03 -4.44 -5.16
C VAL A 56 1.12 -3.35 -4.09
N SER A 57 0.00 -2.75 -3.72
CA SER A 57 -0.02 -1.70 -2.70
C SER A 57 0.43 -2.22 -1.33
N LEU A 58 0.05 -3.44 -0.94
CA LEU A 58 0.54 -4.08 0.31
C LEU A 58 2.06 -4.26 0.27
N PHE A 59 2.60 -4.73 -0.86
CA PHE A 59 4.04 -4.88 -1.02
C PHE A 59 4.78 -3.55 -0.98
N LEU A 60 4.24 -2.50 -1.61
CA LEU A 60 4.85 -1.17 -1.58
C LEU A 60 4.94 -0.61 -0.16
N VAL A 61 3.90 -0.79 0.66
CA VAL A 61 3.92 -0.42 2.09
C VAL A 61 4.98 -1.22 2.86
N LEU A 62 5.10 -2.54 2.63
CA LEU A 62 6.14 -3.36 3.25
C LEU A 62 7.55 -2.96 2.81
N ILE A 63 7.74 -2.58 1.55
CA ILE A 63 9.01 -2.09 1.01
C ILE A 63 9.36 -0.74 1.64
N SER A 64 8.41 0.20 1.70
CA SER A 64 8.55 1.47 2.42
C SER A 64 9.05 1.21 3.84
N PHE A 65 8.33 0.39 4.61
CA PHE A 65 8.70 0.02 5.98
C PHE A 65 10.11 -0.59 6.07
N SER A 66 10.42 -1.53 5.17
CA SER A 66 11.71 -2.24 5.16
C SER A 66 12.89 -1.30 4.90
N LEU A 67 12.72 -0.27 4.05
CA LEU A 67 13.75 0.74 3.83
C LEU A 67 14.00 1.58 5.09
N PHE A 68 12.94 1.97 5.80
CA PHE A 68 13.07 2.63 7.10
C PHE A 68 13.78 1.73 8.12
N GLY A 69 13.42 0.45 8.20
CA GLY A 69 14.09 -0.55 9.03
C GLY A 69 15.57 -0.71 8.71
N TYR A 70 15.92 -0.78 7.42
CA TYR A 70 17.30 -0.84 6.93
C TYR A 70 18.12 0.40 7.34
N PHE A 71 17.57 1.61 7.20
CA PHE A 71 18.24 2.82 7.67
C PHE A 71 18.40 2.85 9.19
N GLY A 72 17.41 2.33 9.93
CA GLY A 72 17.49 2.11 11.37
C GLY A 72 18.65 1.21 11.76
N LEU A 73 18.76 0.04 11.12
CA LEU A 73 19.88 -0.90 11.33
C LEU A 73 21.22 -0.27 10.98
N LYS A 74 21.28 0.46 9.86
CA LYS A 74 22.52 1.08 9.41
C LYS A 74 23.02 2.12 10.41
N GLU A 75 22.13 2.95 10.94
CA GLU A 75 22.46 4.03 11.86
C GLU A 75 22.43 3.64 13.35
N GLY A 76 21.93 2.45 13.72
CA GLY A 76 21.74 2.05 15.11
C GLY A 76 20.70 2.89 15.85
N ARG A 77 19.72 3.45 15.12
CA ARG A 77 18.77 4.44 15.68
C ARG A 77 17.32 3.98 15.55
N MET A 78 16.70 3.79 16.71
CA MET A 78 15.27 3.43 16.85
C MET A 78 14.30 4.40 16.18
N LYS A 79 14.67 5.69 16.05
CA LYS A 79 13.83 6.72 15.41
C LYS A 79 13.40 6.34 13.99
N TRP A 80 14.24 5.62 13.24
CA TRP A 80 13.91 5.20 11.87
C TRP A 80 12.87 4.08 11.84
N LEU A 81 12.92 3.15 12.80
CA LEU A 81 11.91 2.10 12.92
C LEU A 81 10.55 2.69 13.29
N ASN A 82 10.53 3.64 14.22
CA ASN A 82 9.31 4.37 14.59
C ASN A 82 8.77 5.20 13.41
N ALA A 83 9.65 5.84 12.63
CA ALA A 83 9.26 6.54 11.42
C ALA A 83 8.68 5.57 10.37
N GLY A 84 9.23 4.36 10.24
CA GLY A 84 8.68 3.32 9.37
C GLY A 84 7.25 2.93 9.75
N ILE A 85 6.98 2.70 11.04
CA ILE A 85 5.61 2.43 11.52
C ILE A 85 4.70 3.64 11.25
N GLY A 86 5.19 4.86 11.50
CA GLY A 86 4.45 6.09 11.19
C GLY A 86 4.07 6.18 9.71
N THR A 87 4.98 5.83 8.80
CA THR A 87 4.72 5.80 7.35
C THR A 87 3.62 4.81 7.01
N VAL A 88 3.65 3.59 7.56
CA VAL A 88 2.58 2.58 7.33
C VAL A 88 1.22 3.11 7.76
N VAL A 89 1.14 3.75 8.93
CA VAL A 89 -0.11 4.37 9.41
C VAL A 89 -0.58 5.47 8.46
N ILE A 90 0.34 6.34 8.01
CA ILE A 90 0.01 7.40 7.05
C ILE A 90 -0.48 6.81 5.72
N GLU A 91 0.17 5.80 5.16
CA GLU A 91 -0.24 5.15 3.92
C GLU A 91 -1.67 4.57 4.05
N ILE A 92 -1.98 3.92 5.17
CA ILE A 92 -3.35 3.43 5.45
C ILE A 92 -4.36 4.58 5.53
N LEU A 93 -4.03 5.66 6.24
CA LEU A 93 -4.89 6.83 6.35
C LEU A 93 -5.11 7.51 4.99
N VAL A 94 -4.07 7.58 4.14
CA VAL A 94 -4.19 8.07 2.76
C VAL A 94 -5.14 7.17 1.97
N ALA A 95 -5.05 5.85 2.10
CA ALA A 95 -6.01 4.93 1.47
C ALA A 95 -7.45 5.20 1.90
N MET A 96 -7.67 5.41 3.21
CA MET A 96 -8.99 5.70 3.77
C MET A 96 -9.54 7.04 3.28
N LEU A 97 -8.73 8.10 3.32
CA LEU A 97 -9.11 9.43 2.82
C LEU A 97 -9.39 9.40 1.31
N PHE A 98 -8.52 8.75 0.54
CA PHE A 98 -8.68 8.62 -0.90
C PHE A 98 -9.94 7.81 -1.26
N SER A 99 -10.23 6.76 -0.50
CA SER A 99 -11.48 6.00 -0.59
C SER A 99 -12.69 6.90 -0.34
N LYS A 100 -12.66 7.68 0.76
CA LYS A 100 -13.75 8.58 1.13
C LYS A 100 -14.02 9.62 0.06
N ILE A 101 -12.97 10.22 -0.50
CA ILE A 101 -13.06 11.24 -1.56
C ILE A 101 -13.59 10.64 -2.86
N SER A 102 -13.13 9.45 -3.25
CA SER A 102 -13.42 8.90 -4.58
C SER A 102 -14.72 8.11 -4.65
N THR A 103 -15.13 7.48 -3.56
CA THR A 103 -16.26 6.53 -3.52
C THR A 103 -17.35 6.91 -2.53
N GLY A 104 -17.10 7.89 -1.64
CA GLY A 104 -18.00 8.24 -0.53
C GLY A 104 -17.91 7.28 0.67
N ALA A 105 -17.30 6.10 0.51
CA ALA A 105 -17.11 5.09 1.54
C ALA A 105 -15.67 5.07 2.07
N TRP A 106 -15.50 4.75 3.36
CA TRP A 106 -14.20 4.84 4.04
C TRP A 106 -13.25 3.69 3.75
N LEU A 107 -13.76 2.51 3.40
CA LEU A 107 -13.00 1.28 3.48
C LEU A 107 -12.64 0.64 2.12
N VAL A 108 -13.21 1.09 1.00
CA VAL A 108 -13.06 0.42 -0.32
C VAL A 108 -11.60 0.11 -0.69
N TYR A 109 -10.66 1.03 -0.39
CA TYR A 109 -9.23 0.81 -0.61
C TYR A 109 -8.44 0.42 0.64
N ALA A 110 -8.97 0.71 1.85
CA ALA A 110 -8.32 0.36 3.11
C ALA A 110 -8.56 -1.12 3.52
N GLU A 111 -9.61 -1.75 2.98
CA GLU A 111 -9.98 -3.15 3.22
C GLU A 111 -8.85 -4.14 2.94
N GLN A 112 -8.01 -3.84 1.95
CA GLN A 112 -6.84 -4.67 1.65
C GLN A 112 -5.90 -4.83 2.86
N PHE A 113 -5.78 -3.80 3.70
CA PHE A 113 -5.01 -3.86 4.94
C PHE A 113 -5.79 -4.59 6.03
N GLN A 114 -7.08 -4.33 6.18
CA GLN A 114 -7.91 -4.96 7.20
C GLN A 114 -8.01 -6.49 7.01
N PHE A 115 -8.18 -6.95 5.78
CA PHE A 115 -8.42 -8.37 5.48
C PHE A 115 -7.15 -9.16 5.17
N SER A 116 -6.02 -8.51 4.90
CA SER A 116 -4.75 -9.20 4.70
C SER A 116 -4.06 -9.49 6.04
N ARG A 117 -4.44 -10.60 6.69
CA ARG A 117 -3.78 -11.07 7.93
C ARG A 117 -2.27 -11.26 7.73
N TRP A 118 -1.87 -11.76 6.57
CA TRP A 118 -0.47 -11.99 6.22
C TRP A 118 0.37 -10.71 6.18
N PHE A 119 -0.21 -9.60 5.72
CA PHE A 119 0.47 -8.31 5.74
C PHE A 119 0.92 -7.93 7.16
N TRP A 120 0.03 -8.04 8.14
CA TRP A 120 0.34 -7.71 9.54
C TRP A 120 1.35 -8.66 10.17
N ILE A 121 1.24 -9.96 9.87
CA ILE A 121 2.22 -10.96 10.35
C ILE A 121 3.61 -10.64 9.81
N ILE A 122 3.73 -10.37 8.50
CA ILE A 122 5.00 -10.03 7.86
C ILE A 122 5.55 -8.71 8.42
N LEU A 123 4.70 -7.68 8.56
CA LEU A 123 5.10 -6.39 9.13
C LEU A 123 5.64 -6.56 10.56
N PHE A 124 4.99 -7.39 11.38
CA PHE A 124 5.43 -7.66 12.74
C PHE A 124 6.77 -8.40 12.79
N ILE A 125 6.95 -9.43 11.95
CA ILE A 125 8.23 -10.17 11.84
C ILE A 125 9.36 -9.23 11.43
N LEU A 126 9.14 -8.39 10.41
CA LEU A 126 10.10 -7.39 9.96
C LEU A 126 10.43 -6.40 11.08
N TRP A 127 9.40 -5.87 11.75
CA TRP A 127 9.59 -4.93 12.87
C TRP A 127 10.43 -5.54 13.98
N LEU A 128 10.14 -6.77 14.40
CA LEU A 128 10.86 -7.47 15.45
C LEU A 128 12.32 -7.75 15.04
N GLY A 129 12.54 -8.19 13.80
CA GLY A 129 13.88 -8.40 13.24
C GLY A 129 14.70 -7.12 13.23
N PHE A 130 14.13 -6.00 12.77
CA PHE A 130 14.80 -4.70 12.78
C PHE A 130 15.02 -4.19 14.20
N PHE A 131 14.04 -4.33 15.11
CA PHE A 131 14.16 -3.92 16.50
C PHE A 131 15.35 -4.59 17.20
N ILE A 132 15.43 -5.92 17.12
CA ILE A 132 16.52 -6.69 17.72
C ILE A 132 17.85 -6.31 17.08
N GLY A 133 17.92 -6.21 15.76
CA GLY A 133 19.14 -5.85 15.05
C GLY A 133 19.64 -4.43 15.37
N ILE A 134 18.73 -3.47 15.59
CA ILE A 134 19.09 -2.10 16.01
C ILE A 134 19.61 -2.10 17.43
N LYS A 135 18.94 -2.81 18.35
CA LYS A 135 19.31 -2.86 19.78
C LYS A 135 20.65 -3.56 20.05
N ARG A 136 21.07 -4.47 19.16
CA ARG A 136 22.36 -5.18 19.26
C ARG A 136 23.55 -4.37 18.73
N LYS A 137 23.30 -3.20 18.13
CA LYS A 137 24.32 -2.32 17.56
C LYS A 137 24.59 -1.16 18.49
#